data_AF-A0A1G5UDM6-F1
#
_entry.id   AF-A0A1G5UDM6-F1
#
_cell.length_a   1.000
_cell.length_b   1.000
_cell.length_c   1.000
_cell.angle_alpha   90.00
_cell.angle_beta   90.00
_cell.angle_gamma   90.00
#
_symmetry.space_group_name_H-M   'P 1'
#
loop_
_entity.id
_entity.type
_entity.pdbx_description
1 polymer ?
#
loop_
_entity_poly.entity_id
_entity_poly.type
_entity_poly.pdbx_seq_one_letter_code
_entity_poly.pdbx_strand_id
1 'polypeptide(L)'
;MAHADPIVARDQHIRSAILGVIVLYAAIVLMVTDRPVVIGSRALVLPGASIPVSAAPKGYVEALDQYGVHLPKQGHAPALAERAPLTVERLRFGYSIVETSILGAPYWYRKDDGYVVYYETLREYVYAPVTDDYMRKVGLPGPKPLSRQSFAWWEHVWGWVFPLALAGWGLFEIGAARRRREAEGLI
;
A
#
# COMPACT_ATOMS: atom_id res chain seq x y z
N MET A 1 -42.77 -11.76 31.16
CA MET A 1 -42.21 -10.66 30.34
C MET A 1 -40.84 -10.36 30.92
N ALA A 2 -39.77 -10.82 30.28
CA ALA A 2 -38.42 -10.57 30.76
C ALA A 2 -38.16 -9.07 30.68
N HIS A 3 -37.90 -8.43 31.83
CA HIS A 3 -37.34 -7.08 31.84
C HIS A 3 -36.04 -7.17 31.03
N ALA A 4 -36.04 -6.57 29.84
CA ALA A 4 -34.83 -6.42 29.05
C ALA A 4 -33.90 -5.54 29.88
N ASP A 5 -32.96 -6.19 30.55
CA ASP A 5 -31.99 -5.53 31.42
C ASP A 5 -31.30 -4.42 30.60
N PRO A 6 -31.36 -3.14 30.99
CA PRO A 6 -30.90 -2.01 30.19
C PRO A 6 -29.44 -2.14 29.71
N ILE A 7 -28.66 -2.95 30.42
CA ILE A 7 -27.27 -3.32 30.08
C ILE A 7 -27.23 -4.16 28.79
N VAL A 8 -28.12 -5.14 28.63
CA VAL A 8 -28.17 -6.06 27.47
C VAL A 8 -28.61 -5.32 26.21
N ALA A 9 -29.61 -4.42 26.33
CA ALA A 9 -30.08 -3.61 25.22
C ALA A 9 -28.99 -2.62 24.73
N ARG A 10 -28.29 -1.95 25.66
CA ARG A 10 -27.15 -1.08 25.34
C ARG A 10 -26.03 -1.84 24.64
N ASP A 11 -25.68 -3.02 25.14
CA ASP A 11 -24.65 -3.87 24.52
C ASP A 11 -25.04 -4.27 23.10
N GLN A 12 -26.32 -4.53 22.81
CA GLN A 12 -26.80 -4.85 21.46
C GLN A 12 -26.66 -3.68 20.47
N HIS A 13 -26.92 -2.44 20.92
CA HIS A 13 -26.71 -1.25 20.09
C HIS A 13 -25.24 -0.93 19.83
N ILE A 14 -24.38 -1.08 20.85
CA ILE A 14 -22.93 -0.92 20.71
C ILE A 14 -22.41 -1.98 19.73
N ARG A 15 -22.95 -3.21 19.82
CA ARG A 15 -22.62 -4.31 18.93
C ARG A 15 -22.88 -3.98 17.48
N SER A 16 -24.13 -3.64 17.16
CA SER A 16 -24.52 -3.34 15.78
C SER A 16 -23.77 -2.12 15.24
N ALA A 17 -23.48 -1.12 16.08
CA ALA A 17 -22.70 0.04 15.68
C ALA A 17 -21.26 -0.33 15.26
N ILE A 18 -20.53 -1.10 16.09
CA ILE A 18 -19.15 -1.49 15.76
C ILE A 18 -19.13 -2.37 14.51
N LEU A 19 -20.04 -3.34 14.40
CA LEU A 19 -20.13 -4.21 13.23
C LEU A 19 -20.45 -3.40 11.96
N GLY A 20 -21.36 -2.44 12.06
CA GLY A 20 -21.68 -1.51 10.97
C GLY A 20 -20.47 -0.71 10.50
N VAL A 21 -19.66 -0.19 11.43
CA VAL A 21 -18.41 0.52 11.10
C VAL A 21 -17.40 -0.40 10.39
N ILE A 22 -17.23 -1.64 10.85
CA ILE A 22 -16.32 -2.62 10.22
C ILE A 22 -16.76 -2.94 8.79
N VAL A 23 -18.06 -3.18 8.57
CA VAL A 23 -18.61 -3.46 7.24
C VAL A 23 -18.48 -2.25 6.33
N LEU A 24 -18.78 -1.05 6.83
CA LEU A 24 -18.64 0.20 6.07
C LEU A 24 -17.18 0.44 5.66
N TYR A 25 -16.25 0.23 6.59
CA TYR A 25 -14.82 0.31 6.30
C TYR A 25 -14.40 -0.65 5.19
N ALA A 26 -14.81 -1.92 5.26
CA ALA A 26 -14.51 -2.90 4.23
C ALA A 26 -15.10 -2.51 2.87
N ALA A 27 -16.33 -2.00 2.85
CA ALA A 27 -16.97 -1.52 1.62
C ALA A 27 -16.19 -0.33 1.01
N ILE A 28 -15.80 0.65 1.82
CA ILE A 28 -15.01 1.80 1.36
C ILE A 28 -13.67 1.33 0.78
N VAL A 29 -12.98 0.42 1.46
CA VAL A 29 -11.70 -0.14 0.98
C VAL A 29 -11.88 -0.79 -0.39
N LEU A 30 -12.91 -1.62 -0.55
CA LEU A 30 -13.18 -2.31 -1.81
C LEU A 30 -13.58 -1.36 -2.95
N MET A 31 -14.19 -0.21 -2.63
CA MET A 31 -14.61 0.77 -3.64
C MET A 31 -13.52 1.78 -4.02
N VAL A 32 -12.64 2.13 -3.08
CA VAL A 32 -11.66 3.23 -3.26
C VAL A 32 -10.30 2.71 -3.71
N THR A 33 -9.99 1.43 -3.47
CA THR A 33 -8.67 0.88 -3.78
C THR A 33 -8.65 0.14 -5.12
N ASP A 34 -7.69 0.48 -5.98
CA ASP A 34 -7.38 -0.30 -7.20
C ASP A 34 -6.55 -1.57 -6.90
N ARG A 35 -6.51 -1.99 -5.63
CA ARG A 35 -5.70 -3.11 -5.18
C ARG A 35 -6.44 -4.44 -5.43
N PRO A 36 -5.72 -5.55 -5.67
CA PRO A 36 -6.37 -6.82 -5.91
C PRO A 36 -7.19 -7.27 -4.68
N VAL A 37 -8.42 -7.72 -4.95
CA VAL A 37 -9.34 -8.24 -3.92
C VAL A 37 -8.87 -9.60 -3.42
N VAL A 38 -8.28 -10.41 -4.29
CA VAL A 38 -7.64 -11.68 -3.93
C VAL A 38 -6.23 -11.40 -3.39
N ILE A 39 -5.70 -12.31 -2.56
CA ILE A 39 -4.32 -12.28 -2.10
C ILE A 39 -3.40 -12.11 -3.31
N GLY A 40 -2.68 -11.00 -3.34
CA GLY A 40 -1.88 -10.61 -4.48
C GLY A 40 -0.65 -9.84 -4.04
N SER A 41 0.40 -9.98 -4.85
CA SER A 41 1.62 -9.20 -4.73
C SER A 41 1.69 -8.25 -5.91
N ARG A 42 1.90 -6.97 -5.65
CA ARG A 42 2.12 -5.95 -6.68
C ARG A 42 3.50 -5.34 -6.52
N ALA A 43 4.26 -5.31 -7.61
CA ALA A 43 5.51 -4.57 -7.67
C ALA A 43 5.19 -3.06 -7.77
N LEU A 44 5.94 -2.25 -7.03
CA LEU A 44 5.79 -0.81 -6.99
C LEU A 44 7.19 -0.19 -6.91
N VAL A 45 7.33 0.99 -7.51
CA VAL A 45 8.54 1.79 -7.36
C VAL A 45 8.22 2.97 -6.46
N LEU A 46 8.86 3.02 -5.30
CA LEU A 46 8.76 4.16 -4.40
C LEU A 46 9.57 5.34 -4.99
N PRO A 47 8.96 6.52 -5.14
CA PRO A 47 9.66 7.68 -5.65
C PRO A 47 10.73 8.16 -4.68
N GLY A 48 11.96 8.30 -5.17
CA GLY A 48 13.08 8.93 -4.47
C GLY A 48 13.46 10.26 -5.11
N ALA A 49 14.76 10.51 -5.28
CA ALA A 49 15.28 11.76 -5.83
C ALA A 49 15.15 11.83 -7.36
N SER A 50 14.84 13.00 -7.91
CA SER A 50 14.90 13.26 -9.35
C SER A 50 16.35 13.32 -9.82
N ILE A 51 16.63 12.71 -10.98
CA ILE A 51 17.93 12.78 -11.64
C ILE A 51 17.78 13.67 -12.87
N PRO A 52 18.57 14.76 -12.99
CA PRO A 52 18.58 15.52 -14.24
C PRO A 52 19.11 14.60 -15.35
N VAL A 53 18.38 14.45 -16.45
CA VAL A 53 18.78 13.53 -17.55
C VAL A 53 20.10 13.97 -18.19
N SER A 54 20.49 15.26 -18.07
CA SER A 54 21.81 15.74 -18.47
C SER A 54 22.97 15.06 -17.72
N ALA A 55 22.70 14.47 -16.54
CA ALA A 55 23.67 13.67 -15.79
C ALA A 55 23.65 12.18 -16.17
N ALA A 56 22.65 11.73 -16.93
CA ALA A 56 22.60 10.37 -17.44
C ALA A 56 23.50 10.22 -18.69
N PRO A 57 24.17 9.08 -18.88
CA PRO A 57 24.92 8.82 -20.10
C PRO A 57 24.04 8.98 -21.36
N LYS A 58 24.61 9.48 -22.45
CA LYS A 58 23.90 9.58 -23.74
C LYS A 58 23.36 8.19 -24.15
N GLY A 59 22.10 8.11 -24.54
CA GLY A 59 21.43 6.86 -24.91
C GLY A 59 20.97 6.00 -23.72
N TYR A 60 21.20 6.40 -22.46
CA TYR A 60 20.77 5.63 -21.30
C TYR A 60 19.23 5.51 -21.22
N VAL A 61 18.51 6.59 -21.57
CA VAL A 61 17.04 6.59 -21.57
C VAL A 61 16.49 5.67 -22.67
N GLU A 62 17.10 5.66 -23.85
CA GLU A 62 16.74 4.77 -24.96
C GLU A 62 17.03 3.30 -24.61
N ALA A 63 18.18 3.03 -23.99
CA ALA A 63 18.51 1.71 -23.49
C ALA A 63 17.55 1.25 -22.39
N LEU A 64 17.12 2.16 -21.51
CA LEU A 64 16.14 1.88 -20.46
C LEU A 64 14.74 1.61 -21.05
N ASP A 65 14.34 2.33 -22.10
CA ASP A 65 13.08 2.09 -22.80
C ASP A 65 13.09 0.75 -23.56
N GLN A 66 14.24 0.33 -24.09
CA GLN A 66 14.34 -0.90 -24.88
C GLN A 66 14.60 -2.16 -24.04
N TYR A 67 15.34 -2.04 -22.93
CA TYR A 67 15.80 -3.16 -22.11
C TYR A 67 15.35 -3.10 -20.64
N GLY A 68 14.61 -2.06 -20.25
CA GLY A 68 14.08 -1.92 -18.91
C GLY A 68 12.96 -2.92 -18.60
N VAL A 69 12.60 -3.01 -17.32
CA VAL A 69 11.42 -3.74 -16.87
C VAL A 69 10.22 -2.82 -17.00
N HIS A 70 9.25 -3.23 -17.82
CA HIS A 70 7.99 -2.51 -18.03
C HIS A 70 6.94 -3.02 -17.05
N LEU A 71 6.58 -2.17 -16.10
CA LEU A 71 5.62 -2.47 -15.06
C LEU A 71 4.32 -1.69 -15.31
N PRO A 72 3.23 -2.35 -15.71
CA PRO A 72 1.99 -1.66 -15.98
C PRO A 72 1.44 -1.03 -14.70
N LYS A 73 0.98 0.22 -14.81
CA LYS A 73 0.25 0.88 -13.72
C LYS A 73 -1.10 0.18 -13.56
N GLN A 74 -1.32 -0.47 -12.42
CA GLN A 74 -2.61 -1.05 -12.09
C GLN A 74 -3.57 0.09 -11.68
N GLY A 75 -4.43 0.50 -12.62
CA GLY A 75 -5.45 1.53 -12.47
C GLY A 75 -6.12 1.84 -13.82
N HIS A 76 -7.35 2.37 -13.80
CA HIS A 76 -8.10 2.77 -15.02
C HIS A 76 -7.44 3.98 -15.70
N ALA A 77 -6.29 3.79 -16.35
CA ALA A 77 -5.73 4.80 -17.22
C ALA A 77 -6.60 4.87 -18.50
N PRO A 78 -7.24 6.01 -18.82
CA PRO A 78 -8.02 6.12 -20.04
C PRO A 78 -7.15 5.79 -21.25
N ALA A 79 -7.60 4.82 -22.05
CA ALA A 79 -6.89 4.26 -23.20
C ALA A 79 -6.55 5.27 -24.32
N LEU A 80 -6.93 6.54 -24.17
CA LEU A 80 -6.86 7.59 -25.18
C LEU A 80 -5.79 8.67 -24.94
N ALA A 81 -5.03 8.62 -23.85
CA ALA A 81 -3.91 9.56 -23.68
C ALA A 81 -2.66 9.03 -24.39
N GLU A 82 -2.47 9.58 -25.58
CA GLU A 82 -1.26 9.69 -26.42
C GLU A 82 0.07 9.48 -25.68
N ARG A 83 1.03 8.87 -26.39
CA ARG A 83 2.45 8.79 -26.02
C ARG A 83 2.97 10.19 -25.64
N ALA A 84 2.88 10.56 -24.37
CA ALA A 84 3.60 11.74 -23.88
C ALA A 84 5.09 11.47 -24.13
N PRO A 85 5.79 12.33 -24.90
CA PRO A 85 7.20 12.09 -25.21
C PRO A 85 7.99 11.97 -23.91
N LEU A 86 9.00 11.09 -23.92
CA LEU A 86 10.02 10.96 -22.87
C LEU A 86 10.73 12.31 -22.70
N THR A 87 10.14 13.22 -21.95
CA THR A 87 10.76 14.52 -21.67
C THR A 87 11.95 14.31 -20.73
N VAL A 88 13.05 14.96 -21.09
CA VAL A 88 14.42 14.96 -20.53
C VAL A 88 14.49 15.38 -19.03
N GLU A 89 13.37 15.46 -18.32
CA GLU A 89 13.30 15.81 -16.88
C GLU A 89 12.73 14.69 -16.01
N ARG A 90 12.41 13.52 -16.57
CA ARG A 90 11.59 12.51 -15.87
C ARG A 90 12.35 11.32 -15.28
N LEU A 91 13.68 11.28 -15.41
CA LEU A 91 14.44 10.21 -14.79
C LEU A 91 14.43 10.38 -13.27
N ARG A 92 14.01 9.35 -12.56
CA ARG A 92 13.89 9.35 -11.11
C ARG A 92 14.66 8.17 -10.54
N PHE A 93 15.28 8.42 -9.41
CA PHE A 93 15.77 7.37 -8.56
C PHE A 93 14.65 6.91 -7.66
N GLY A 94 14.51 5.60 -7.47
CA GLY A 94 13.47 5.00 -6.66
C GLY A 94 13.94 3.74 -5.97
N TYR A 95 13.02 3.15 -5.21
CA TYR A 95 13.24 1.88 -4.54
C TYR A 95 12.16 0.88 -4.95
N SER A 96 12.56 -0.25 -5.50
CA SER A 96 11.65 -1.32 -5.89
C SER A 96 11.19 -2.10 -4.66
N ILE A 97 9.87 -2.16 -4.47
CA ILE A 97 9.22 -2.94 -3.42
C ILE A 97 8.16 -3.84 -4.03
N VAL A 98 7.88 -4.95 -3.34
CA VAL A 98 6.66 -5.73 -3.54
C VAL A 98 5.74 -5.46 -2.36
N GLU A 99 4.53 -4.98 -2.63
CA GLU A 99 3.47 -4.86 -1.64
C GLU A 99 2.55 -6.09 -1.74
N THR A 100 2.23 -6.69 -0.61
CA THR A 100 1.22 -7.75 -0.52
C THR A 100 -0.08 -7.16 0.00
N SER A 101 -1.14 -7.36 -0.77
CA SER A 101 -2.48 -6.91 -0.42
C SER A 101 -3.46 -8.08 -0.35
N ILE A 102 -4.45 -7.94 0.53
CA ILE A 102 -5.55 -8.88 0.73
C ILE A 102 -6.82 -8.03 0.80
N LEU A 103 -7.88 -8.38 0.05
CA LEU A 103 -9.15 -7.64 0.05
C LEU A 103 -8.99 -6.14 -0.24
N GLY A 104 -8.10 -5.77 -1.16
CA GLY A 104 -7.86 -4.37 -1.51
C GLY A 104 -7.07 -3.57 -0.45
N ALA A 105 -6.65 -4.19 0.66
CA ALA A 105 -5.87 -3.53 1.70
C ALA A 105 -4.42 -4.04 1.73
N PRO A 106 -3.41 -3.17 1.91
CA PRO A 106 -2.01 -3.55 2.00
C PRO A 106 -1.65 -3.98 3.43
N TYR A 107 -1.06 -5.16 3.57
CA TYR A 107 -0.73 -5.74 4.88
C TYR A 107 0.76 -5.67 5.20
N TRP A 108 1.59 -5.85 4.18
CA TRP A 108 3.04 -5.75 4.32
C TRP A 108 3.66 -5.47 2.97
N TYR A 109 4.93 -5.08 3.00
CA TYR A 109 5.76 -4.90 1.82
C TYR A 109 7.14 -5.51 2.08
N ARG A 110 7.82 -5.89 1.01
CA ARG A 110 9.21 -6.36 1.06
C ARG A 110 10.02 -5.68 -0.03
N LYS A 111 11.34 -5.67 0.17
CA LYS A 111 12.31 -5.19 -0.82
C LYS A 111 12.35 -6.19 -1.98
N ASP A 112 12.36 -5.69 -3.21
CA ASP A 112 12.45 -6.51 -4.43
C ASP A 112 13.86 -6.40 -5.02
N ASP A 113 14.04 -5.59 -6.07
CA ASP A 113 15.31 -5.37 -6.78
C ASP A 113 16.22 -4.29 -6.15
N GLY A 114 15.78 -3.70 -5.03
CA GLY A 114 16.53 -2.64 -4.35
C GLY A 114 16.43 -1.29 -5.06
N TYR A 115 17.55 -0.64 -5.31
CA TYR A 115 17.55 0.70 -5.92
C TYR A 115 17.37 0.64 -7.43
N VAL A 116 16.47 1.47 -7.95
CA VAL A 116 16.12 1.48 -9.37
C VAL A 116 16.17 2.90 -9.92
N VAL A 117 16.59 3.03 -11.17
CA VAL A 117 16.32 4.23 -11.96
C VAL A 117 15.08 3.92 -12.78
N TYR A 118 14.09 4.80 -12.69
CA TYR A 118 12.84 4.64 -13.40
C TYR A 118 12.41 5.96 -14.02
N TYR A 119 11.59 5.85 -15.06
CA TYR A 119 10.76 6.96 -15.47
C TYR A 119 9.31 6.48 -15.51
N GLU A 120 8.41 7.44 -15.40
CA GLU A 120 6.99 7.19 -15.33
C GLU A 120 6.33 7.65 -16.63
N THR A 121 5.68 6.72 -17.32
CA THR A 121 4.76 7.06 -18.41
C THR A 121 3.33 7.11 -17.88
N LEU A 122 2.37 7.46 -18.74
CA LEU A 122 0.96 7.46 -18.35
C LEU A 122 0.42 6.03 -18.08
N ARG A 123 1.07 4.98 -18.61
CA ARG A 123 0.57 3.59 -18.57
C ARG A 123 1.45 2.64 -17.77
N GLU A 124 2.71 2.95 -17.62
CA GLU A 124 3.69 2.03 -17.02
C GLU A 124 4.80 2.79 -16.29
N TYR A 125 5.42 2.08 -15.36
CA TYR A 125 6.73 2.41 -14.81
C TYR A 125 7.75 1.58 -15.57
N VAL A 126 8.71 2.24 -16.21
CA VAL A 126 9.85 1.56 -16.81
C VAL A 126 11.03 1.77 -15.91
N TYR A 127 11.61 0.69 -15.39
CA TYR A 127 12.69 0.76 -14.43
C TYR A 127 13.83 -0.20 -14.76
N ALA A 128 15.03 0.16 -14.34
CA ALA A 128 16.19 -0.73 -14.36
C ALA A 128 16.83 -0.77 -12.96
N PRO A 129 17.20 -1.96 -12.47
CA PRO A 129 17.98 -2.09 -11.25
C PRO A 129 19.34 -1.44 -11.43
N VAL A 130 19.77 -0.74 -10.40
CA VAL A 130 21.04 -0.02 -10.39
C VAL A 130 21.99 -0.72 -9.45
N THR A 131 23.18 -1.03 -9.94
CA THR A 131 24.24 -1.59 -9.10
C THR A 131 24.84 -0.50 -8.21
N ASP A 132 25.32 -0.90 -7.03
CA ASP A 132 26.01 0.01 -6.10
C ASP A 132 27.22 0.71 -6.76
N ASP A 133 27.84 0.06 -7.73
CA ASP A 133 28.95 0.62 -8.49
C ASP A 133 28.53 1.79 -9.38
N TYR A 134 27.36 1.70 -10.01
CA TYR A 134 26.78 2.81 -10.78
C TYR A 134 26.36 3.96 -9.86
N MET A 135 25.79 3.66 -8.69
CA MET A 135 25.47 4.68 -7.68
C MET A 135 26.71 5.47 -7.25
N ARG A 136 27.85 4.80 -7.04
CA ARG A 136 29.12 5.45 -6.70
C ARG A 136 29.68 6.28 -7.86
N LYS A 137 29.56 5.80 -9.10
CA LYS A 137 30.12 6.46 -10.30
C LYS A 137 29.37 7.72 -10.71
N VAL A 138 28.05 7.76 -10.59
CA VAL A 138 27.25 8.93 -11.02
C VAL A 138 27.30 10.04 -9.97
N GLY A 139 27.95 9.83 -8.81
CA GLY A 139 28.01 10.82 -7.74
C GLY A 139 26.63 11.26 -7.26
N LEU A 140 25.60 10.44 -7.55
CA LEU A 140 24.28 10.67 -7.04
C LEU A 140 24.43 10.62 -5.53
N PRO A 141 23.92 11.62 -4.78
CA PRO A 141 23.95 11.57 -3.33
C PRO A 141 23.30 10.24 -2.98
N GLY A 142 24.13 9.28 -2.54
CA GLY A 142 23.74 7.89 -2.37
C GLY A 142 22.39 7.93 -1.68
N PRO A 143 21.37 7.28 -2.26
CA PRO A 143 19.95 7.56 -2.06
C PRO A 143 19.80 8.02 -0.64
N LYS A 144 19.55 9.34 -0.43
CA LYS A 144 19.39 9.91 0.91
C LYS A 144 18.63 8.84 1.66
N PRO A 145 19.23 8.21 2.69
CA PRO A 145 18.74 6.92 3.13
C PRO A 145 17.24 7.08 3.31
N LEU A 146 16.48 6.12 2.82
CA LEU A 146 15.02 6.05 3.00
C LEU A 146 14.59 6.28 4.47
N SER A 147 15.55 6.40 5.40
CA SER A 147 15.41 6.91 6.76
C SER A 147 15.06 8.40 6.94
N ARG A 148 15.26 9.32 5.96
CA ARG A 148 14.96 10.76 6.15
C ARG A 148 13.78 11.31 5.37
N GLN A 149 13.37 10.70 4.26
CA GLN A 149 11.98 10.82 3.81
C GLN A 149 11.23 9.75 4.59
N SER A 150 10.52 10.19 5.62
CA SER A 150 9.63 9.39 6.45
C SER A 150 8.93 8.35 5.59
N PHE A 151 9.46 7.13 5.60
CA PHE A 151 8.90 5.99 4.90
C PHE A 151 7.45 5.92 5.37
N ALA A 152 6.49 6.17 4.48
CA ALA A 152 5.08 6.16 4.82
C ALA A 152 4.63 4.71 4.96
N TRP A 153 5.23 3.98 5.91
CA TRP A 153 4.93 2.59 6.23
C TRP A 153 3.42 2.41 6.42
N TRP A 154 2.77 3.46 6.94
CA TRP A 154 1.34 3.55 7.07
C TRP A 154 0.59 3.31 5.75
N GLU A 155 1.05 3.84 4.62
CA GLU A 155 0.44 3.68 3.28
C GLU A 155 0.44 2.22 2.79
N HIS A 156 1.32 1.38 3.36
CA HIS A 156 1.55 -0.01 2.94
C HIS A 156 1.19 -1.06 4.01
N VAL A 157 0.74 -0.63 5.18
CA VAL A 157 0.47 -1.53 6.34
C VAL A 157 -0.88 -1.23 7.00
N TRP A 158 -1.67 -0.28 6.48
CA TRP A 158 -2.97 0.07 7.05
C TRP A 158 -4.01 -1.07 6.98
N GLY A 159 -3.79 -2.12 6.18
CA GLY A 159 -4.68 -3.29 6.11
C GLY A 159 -4.83 -4.02 7.44
N TRP A 160 -3.89 -3.85 8.38
CA TRP A 160 -4.00 -4.39 9.74
C TRP A 160 -5.13 -3.78 10.58
N VAL A 161 -5.66 -2.61 10.20
CA VAL A 161 -6.80 -2.01 10.91
C VAL A 161 -8.00 -2.96 10.93
N PHE A 162 -8.25 -3.69 9.83
CA PHE A 162 -9.36 -4.63 9.73
C PHE A 162 -9.26 -5.84 10.68
N PRO A 163 -8.19 -6.67 10.65
CA PRO A 163 -8.07 -7.77 11.60
C PRO A 163 -7.97 -7.30 13.05
N LEU A 164 -7.36 -6.13 13.32
CA LEU A 164 -7.34 -5.55 14.66
C LEU A 164 -8.74 -5.17 15.14
N ALA A 165 -9.58 -4.59 14.28
CA ALA A 165 -10.96 -4.28 14.60
C ALA A 165 -11.78 -5.56 14.88
N LEU A 166 -11.59 -6.62 14.08
CA LEU A 166 -12.22 -7.93 14.31
C LEU A 166 -11.75 -8.59 15.61
N ALA A 167 -10.45 -8.52 15.92
CA ALA A 167 -9.92 -9.04 17.18
C ALA A 167 -10.47 -8.26 18.39
N GLY A 168 -10.50 -6.93 18.31
CA GLY A 168 -11.09 -6.07 19.34
C GLY A 168 -12.58 -6.35 19.54
N TRP A 169 -13.32 -6.59 18.45
CA TRP A 169 -14.71 -7.04 18.49
C TRP A 169 -14.86 -8.39 19.21
N GLY A 170 -14.03 -9.38 18.88
CA GLY A 170 -14.04 -10.68 19.55
C GLY A 170 -13.75 -10.58 21.05
N LEU A 171 -12.79 -9.75 21.45
CA LEU A 171 -12.50 -9.49 22.87
C LEU A 171 -13.68 -8.82 23.59
N PHE A 172 -14.34 -7.88 22.92
CA PHE A 172 -15.56 -7.25 23.44
C PHE A 172 -16.68 -8.27 23.66
N GLU A 173 -16.89 -9.19 22.72
CA GLU A 173 -17.87 -10.28 22.83
C GLU A 173 -17.57 -11.21 24.01
N ILE A 174 -16.30 -11.57 24.23
CA ILE A 174 -15.88 -12.39 25.37
C ILE A 174 -16.20 -11.69 26.69
N GLY A 175 -15.85 -10.41 26.81
CA GLY A 175 -16.13 -9.62 28.01
C GLY A 175 -17.63 -9.45 28.28
N ALA A 176 -18.41 -9.20 27.23
CA ALA A 176 -19.86 -9.10 27.33
C ALA A 176 -20.52 -10.43 27.69
N ALA A 177 -20.03 -11.56 27.15
CA ALA A 177 -20.50 -12.89 27.51
C ALA A 177 -20.22 -13.21 28.97
N ARG A 178 -19.05 -12.81 29.50
CA ARG A 178 -18.73 -12.98 30.92
C ARG A 178 -19.68 -12.17 31.81
N ARG A 179 -19.94 -10.90 31.49
CA ARG A 179 -20.89 -10.05 32.23
C ARG A 179 -22.31 -10.62 32.24
N ARG A 180 -22.76 -11.24 31.13
CA ARG A 180 -24.06 -11.93 31.09
C ARG A 180 -24.10 -13.13 32.02
N ARG A 181 -23.04 -13.95 32.04
CA ARG A 181 -22.96 -15.10 32.95
C ARG A 181 -22.95 -14.69 34.42
N GLU A 182 -22.25 -13.61 34.76
CA GLU A 182 -22.26 -13.02 36.11
C GLU A 182 -23.67 -12.51 36.48
N ALA A 183 -24.37 -11.85 35.56
CA ALA A 183 -25.75 -11.39 35.77
C ALA A 183 -26.77 -12.53 35.89
N GLU A 184 -26.53 -13.65 35.22
CA GLU A 184 -27.35 -14.88 35.28
C GLU A 184 -27.00 -15.78 36.47
N GLY A 185 -25.99 -15.42 37.28
CA GLY A 185 -25.57 -16.19 38.46
C GLY A 185 -24.86 -17.51 38.13
N LEU A 186 -24.33 -17.64 36.92
CA LEU A 186 -23.63 -18.84 36.44
C LEU A 186 -22.14 -18.89 36.83
N ILE A 187 -21.60 -17.80 37.41
CA ILE A 187 -20.24 -17.65 37.94
C ILE A 187 -20.29 -16.76 39.19
#